data_AF-A0A945TT24-F1
#
_entry.id   AF-A0A945TT24-F1
#
_cell.length_a   1.000
_cell.length_b   1.000
_cell.length_c   1.000
_cell.angle_alpha   90.00
_cell.angle_beta   90.00
_cell.angle_gamma   90.00
#
_symmetry.space_group_name_H-M   'P 1'
#
loop_
_entity.id
_entity.type
_entity.pdbx_description
1 polymer ?
#
loop_
_entity_poly.entity_id
_entity_poly.type
_entity_poly.pdbx_seq_one_letter_code
_entity_poly.pdbx_strand_id
1 'polypeptide(L)' 'MFSKDILTQVENLLSRYPIKQNALIPILLLAQQENEGWLTEKWMQHVADICEVPLTHVE' A
#
# COMPACT_ATOMS: atom_id res chain seq x y z
N MET A 1 8.73 5.62 -0.49
CA MET A 1 8.47 4.79 -1.69
C MET A 1 9.24 3.49 -1.51
N PHE A 2 8.60 2.37 -1.81
CA PHE A 2 8.96 1.05 -1.30
C PHE A 2 10.34 0.54 -1.74
N SER A 3 11.05 -0.10 -0.81
CA SER A 3 12.24 -0.91 -1.12
C SER A 3 11.88 -2.13 -1.97
N LYS A 4 12.87 -2.72 -2.66
CA LYS A 4 12.66 -3.91 -3.51
C LYS A 4 12.03 -5.07 -2.76
N ASP A 5 12.41 -5.28 -1.50
CA ASP A 5 11.85 -6.31 -0.63
C ASP A 5 10.36 -6.09 -0.36
N ILE A 6 9.96 -4.84 -0.09
CA ILE A 6 8.55 -4.50 0.16
C ILE A 6 7.74 -4.56 -1.14
N LEU A 7 8.29 -4.12 -2.27
CA LEU A 7 7.64 -4.25 -3.57
C LEU A 7 7.29 -5.70 -3.90
N THR A 8 8.22 -6.63 -3.64
CA THR A 8 7.98 -8.07 -3.82
C THR A 8 6.86 -8.56 -2.90
N GLN A 9 6.77 -8.06 -1.67
CA GLN A 9 5.67 -8.39 -0.76
C GLN A 9 4.33 -7.80 -1.21
N VAL A 10 4.33 -6.57 -1.71
CA VAL A 10 3.14 -5.89 -2.26
C VAL A 10 2.61 -6.64 -3.48
N GLU A 11 3.47 -7.02 -4.42
CA GLU A 11 3.07 -7.82 -5.59
C GLU A 11 2.50 -9.18 -5.19
N ASN A 12 3.13 -9.86 -4.22
CA ASN A 12 2.61 -11.11 -3.68
C ASN A 12 1.25 -10.93 -3.00
N LEU A 13 1.03 -9.84 -2.26
CA LEU A 13 -0.27 -9.52 -1.67
C LEU A 13 -1.31 -9.26 -2.75
N LEU A 14 -1.01 -8.40 -3.71
CA LEU A 14 -1.91 -8.09 -4.83
C LEU A 14 -2.30 -9.34 -5.61
N SER A 15 -1.40 -10.31 -5.79
CA SER A 15 -1.71 -11.58 -6.44
C SER A 15 -2.69 -12.47 -5.64
N ARG A 16 -2.83 -12.26 -4.33
CA ARG A 16 -3.73 -13.06 -3.46
C ARG A 16 -5.14 -12.48 -3.40
N TYR A 17 -5.31 -11.20 -3.72
CA TYR A 17 -6.61 -10.54 -3.71
C TYR A 17 -7.14 -10.38 -5.13
N PRO A 18 -8.36 -10.86 -5.44
CA PRO A 18 -8.95 -10.69 -6.76
C PRO A 18 -9.28 -9.21 -7.07
N ILE A 19 -9.39 -8.37 -6.03
CA ILE A 19 -9.68 -6.94 -6.14
C ILE A 19 -8.58 -6.20 -5.39
N LYS A 20 -7.87 -5.29 -6.07
CA LYS A 20 -6.72 -4.54 -5.51
C LYS A 20 -7.09 -3.71 -4.28
N GLN A 21 -8.29 -3.13 -4.26
CA GLN A 21 -8.84 -2.40 -3.12
C GLN A 21 -8.88 -3.24 -1.83
N ASN A 22 -9.06 -4.55 -1.91
CA ASN A 22 -9.08 -5.41 -0.71
C ASN A 22 -7.67 -5.62 -0.13
N ALA A 23 -6.63 -5.39 -0.93
CA ALA A 23 -5.23 -5.41 -0.49
C ALA A 23 -4.79 -4.07 0.15
N LEU A 24 -5.68 -3.07 0.24
CA LEU A 24 -5.35 -1.74 0.75
C LEU A 24 -4.79 -1.76 2.17
N ILE A 25 -5.51 -2.37 3.12
CA ILE A 25 -5.10 -2.46 4.53
C ILE A 25 -3.73 -3.12 4.70
N PRO A 26 -3.45 -4.31 4.12
CA PRO A 26 -2.12 -4.92 4.27
C PRO A 26 -1.01 -4.12 3.57
N ILE A 27 -1.29 -3.44 2.45
CA ILE A 27 -0.30 -2.58 1.79
C ILE A 27 -0.03 -1.32 2.61
N LEU A 28 -1.04 -0.73 3.24
CA LEU A 28 -0.87 0.40 4.17
C LEU A 28 -0.03 0.01 5.38
N LEU A 29 -0.24 -1.18 5.93
CA LEU A 29 0.57 -1.70 7.03
C LEU A 29 2.04 -1.83 6.63
N LEU A 30 2.33 -2.34 5.43
CA LEU A 30 3.70 -2.40 4.89
C LEU A 30 4.30 -1.00 4.71
N ALA A 31 3.52 -0.04 4.21
CA ALA A 31 3.95 1.35 4.07
C ALA A 31 4.26 2.00 5.43
N GLN A 32 3.46 1.69 6.46
CA GLN A 32 3.69 2.18 7.81
C GLN A 32 4.96 1.59 8.43
N GLN A 33 5.19 0.28 8.24
CA GLN A 33 6.41 -0.39 8.71
C GLN A 33 7.67 0.15 8.02
N GLU A 34 7.59 0.41 6.71
CA GLU A 34 8.69 0.99 5.93
C GLU A 34 8.98 2.44 6.33
N ASN A 35 7.96 3.19 6.77
CA ASN A 35 8.08 4.59 7.14
C ASN A 35 8.10 4.82 8.67
N GLU A 36 8.77 3.91 9.39
CA GLU A 36 9.07 4.02 10.84
C GLU A 36 7.84 4.16 11.76
N GLY A 37 6.66 3.73 11.30
CA GLY A 37 5.45 3.66 12.12
C GLY A 37 4.41 4.75 11.84
N TRP A 38 4.65 5.68 10.91
CA TRP A 38 3.67 6.69 10.51
C TRP A 38 3.46 6.72 9.00
N LEU A 39 2.28 7.16 8.55
CA LEU A 39 1.98 7.36 7.13
C LEU A 39 1.84 8.85 6.88
N THR A 40 2.67 9.41 6.00
CA THR A 40 2.46 10.76 5.49
C THR A 40 1.48 10.72 4.31
N GLU A 41 0.90 11.86 3.96
CA GLU A 41 0.01 12.00 2.81
C GLU A 41 0.63 11.45 1.52
N LYS A 42 1.94 11.62 1.35
CA LYS A 42 2.70 11.07 0.22
C LYS A 42 2.69 9.54 0.19
N TRP A 43 2.73 8.89 1.35
CA TRP A 43 2.62 7.42 1.44
C TRP A 43 1.19 6.95 1.19
N MET A 44 0.20 7.65 1.71
CA MET A 44 -1.21 7.34 1.44
C MET A 44 -1.54 7.45 -0.04
N GLN A 45 -1.10 8.52 -0.71
CA GLN A 45 -1.24 8.68 -2.15
C GLN A 45 -0.53 7.56 -2.91
N HIS A 46 0.69 7.21 -2.50
CA HIS A 46 1.45 6.13 -3.14
C HIS A 46 0.74 4.78 -3.05
N VAL A 47 0.12 4.46 -1.90
CA VAL A 47 -0.66 3.23 -1.73
C VAL A 47 -1.98 3.28 -2.51
N ALA A 48 -2.63 4.44 -2.56
CA ALA A 48 -3.85 4.65 -3.35
C ALA A 48 -3.59 4.38 -4.85
N ASP A 49 -2.46 4.89 -5.38
CA ASP A 49 -2.04 4.68 -6.77
C ASP A 49 -1.80 3.18 -7.07
N ILE A 50 -1.18 2.44 -6.15
CA ILE A 50 -0.90 1.00 -6.30
C ILE A 50 -2.19 0.19 -6.29
N CYS A 51 -3.12 0.54 -5.42
CA CYS A 51 -4.40 -0.13 -5.28
C CYS A 51 -5.44 0.32 -6.33
N GLU A 52 -5.10 1.29 -7.18
CA GLU A 52 -5.99 1.92 -8.17
C GLU A 52 -7.28 2.49 -7.54
N VAL A 53 -7.15 3.11 -6.37
CA VAL A 53 -8.27 3.71 -5.63
C VAL A 53 -8.04 5.20 -5.43
N PRO A 54 -9.10 6.00 -5.27
CA PRO A 54 -8.95 7.40 -4.90
C PRO A 54 -8.37 7.54 -3.49
N LEU A 55 -7.63 8.62 -3.24
CA LEU A 55 -7.04 8.94 -1.93
C LEU A 55 -8.09 8.99 -0.81
N THR A 56 -9.32 9.41 -1.14
CA THR A 56 -10.46 9.43 -0.21
C THR A 56 -10.86 8.06 0.35
N HIS A 57 -10.35 6.97 -0.25
CA HIS A 57 -10.55 5.61 0.26
C HIS A 57 -9.44 5.18 1.25
N VAL A 58 -8.42 6.01 1.44
CA VAL A 58 -7.24 5.77 2.28
C VAL A 58 -7.23 6.69 3.51
N GLU A 59 -7.89 7.85 3.42
CA GLU A 59 -8.09 8.82 4.51
C GLU A 59 -9.09 8.37 5.59
#